data_AF-A0A183JBW1-F1
#
_entry.id   AF-A0A183JBW1-F1
#
_cell.length_a   1.000
_cell.length_b   1.000
_cell.length_c   1.000
_cell.angle_alpha   90.00
_cell.angle_beta   90.00
_cell.angle_gamma   90.00
#
_symmetry.space_group_name_H-M   'P 1'
#
loop_
_entity.id
_entity.type
_entity.pdbx_description
1 polymer ?
#
loop_
_entity_poly.entity_id
_entity_poly.type
_entity_poly.pdbx_seq_one_letter_code
_entity_poly.pdbx_strand_id
1 'polypeptide(L)'
;MDYICLQCHVIPLCCHRSYRVIHGVDYLNHFSSDRSHMQREDGSWIAPPPTYECIRGQSSSSLHTLPFYWDMTSNIVENLSLTGSVYGTVLSESEFFKKFSGV
;
A
#
# COMPACT_ATOMS: atom_id res chain seq x y z
N MET A 1 -22.19 -24.63 0.75
CA MET A 1 -23.24 -23.64 1.05
C MET A 1 -22.60 -22.30 0.86
N ASP A 2 -22.98 -21.61 -0.22
CA ASP A 2 -22.96 -20.15 -0.43
C ASP A 2 -23.14 -19.95 -1.93
N TYR A 3 -24.42 -19.99 -2.31
CA TYR A 3 -24.86 -19.72 -3.67
C TYR A 3 -24.62 -18.24 -3.95
N ILE A 4 -23.76 -17.94 -4.92
CA ILE A 4 -23.56 -16.60 -5.45
C ILE A 4 -24.89 -16.14 -6.04
N CYS A 5 -25.60 -15.29 -5.32
CA CYS A 5 -26.77 -14.58 -5.81
C CYS A 5 -26.29 -13.55 -6.84
N LEU A 6 -26.40 -13.88 -8.13
CA LEU A 6 -26.08 -12.99 -9.26
C LEU A 6 -27.08 -11.83 -9.45
N GLN A 7 -27.84 -11.45 -8.42
CA GLN A 7 -28.87 -10.41 -8.51
C GLN A 7 -28.70 -9.24 -7.54
N CYS A 8 -27.57 -9.13 -6.83
CA CYS A 8 -27.23 -7.96 -6.02
C CYS A 8 -25.78 -7.53 -6.29
N HIS A 9 -25.58 -6.31 -6.79
CA HIS A 9 -24.28 -5.69 -7.07
C HIS A 9 -23.51 -5.31 -5.77
N VAL A 10 -23.65 -6.08 -4.69
CA VAL A 10 -23.04 -5.77 -3.39
C VAL A 10 -21.74 -6.53 -3.26
N ILE A 11 -20.63 -5.80 -3.24
CA ILE A 11 -19.29 -6.35 -3.05
C ILE A 11 -19.18 -6.85 -1.60
N PRO A 12 -18.65 -8.06 -1.35
CA PRO A 12 -18.38 -8.53 0.01
C PRO A 12 -17.49 -7.57 0.79
N LEU A 13 -17.67 -7.45 2.11
CA LEU A 13 -16.92 -6.49 2.94
C LEU A 13 -15.40 -6.67 2.83
N CYS A 14 -14.92 -7.92 2.75
CA CYS A 14 -13.50 -8.23 2.58
C CYS A 14 -12.93 -7.83 1.21
N CYS A 15 -13.79 -7.51 0.24
CA CYS A 15 -13.43 -7.06 -1.10
C CYS A 15 -13.64 -5.55 -1.28
N HIS A 16 -14.09 -4.83 -0.25
CA HIS A 16 -14.11 -3.36 -0.31
C HIS A 16 -12.70 -2.81 -0.41
N ARG A 17 -12.56 -1.74 -1.20
CA ARG A 17 -11.26 -1.12 -1.49
C ARG A 17 -10.92 -0.08 -0.43
N SER A 18 -9.63 -0.04 -0.09
CA SER A 18 -9.00 1.01 0.69
C SER A 18 -7.86 1.63 -0.13
N TYR A 19 -7.56 2.89 0.17
CA TYR A 19 -6.60 3.69 -0.57
C TYR A 19 -5.60 4.30 0.40
N ARG A 20 -4.33 3.88 0.34
CA ARG A 20 -3.25 4.59 1.02
C ARG A 20 -2.78 5.75 0.16
N VAL A 21 -2.92 6.97 0.68
CA VAL A 21 -2.58 8.21 -0.01
C VAL A 21 -1.33 8.81 0.59
N ILE A 22 -0.30 8.97 -0.24
CA ILE A 22 1.06 9.35 0.17
C ILE A 22 1.48 10.57 -0.66
N HIS A 23 2.15 11.53 -0.03
CA HIS A 23 2.73 12.63 -0.77
C HIS A 23 3.86 12.11 -1.67
N GLY A 24 3.93 12.59 -2.92
CA GLY A 24 4.88 12.06 -3.92
C GLY A 24 6.34 12.17 -3.48
N VAL A 25 6.71 13.26 -2.80
CA VAL A 25 8.06 13.44 -2.26
C VAL A 25 8.36 12.40 -1.18
N ASP A 26 7.40 12.08 -0.32
CA ASP A 26 7.61 11.08 0.73
C ASP A 26 7.72 9.68 0.15
N TYR A 27 6.94 9.36 -0.89
CA TYR A 27 7.07 8.11 -1.63
C TYR A 27 8.49 7.95 -2.21
N LEU A 28 8.99 8.96 -2.93
CA LEU A 28 10.34 8.91 -3.51
C LEU A 28 11.45 8.80 -2.45
N ASN A 29 11.31 9.49 -1.31
CA ASN A 29 12.33 9.53 -0.28
C ASN A 29 12.35 8.28 0.61
N HIS A 30 11.20 7.63 0.84
CA HIS A 30 11.09 6.56 1.86
C HIS A 30 10.79 5.17 1.29
N PHE A 31 10.39 5.06 0.01
CA PHE A 31 10.08 3.78 -0.59
C PHE A 31 11.35 2.97 -0.88
N SER A 32 11.41 1.76 -0.35
CA SER A 32 12.46 0.79 -0.64
C SER A 32 11.89 -0.62 -0.78
N SER A 33 12.40 -1.36 -1.76
CA SER A 33 12.06 -2.77 -1.94
C SER A 33 13.29 -3.54 -2.41
N ASP A 34 13.73 -4.47 -1.57
CA ASP A 34 14.73 -5.50 -1.91
C ASP A 34 14.17 -6.63 -2.79
N ARG A 35 12.87 -6.58 -3.13
CA ARG A 35 12.13 -7.56 -3.95
C ARG A 35 12.01 -8.96 -3.34
N SER A 36 12.41 -9.17 -2.08
CA SER A 36 12.35 -10.47 -1.40
C SER A 36 10.94 -11.09 -1.40
N HIS A 37 9.88 -10.27 -1.33
CA HIS A 37 8.48 -10.74 -1.43
C HIS A 37 8.13 -11.43 -2.77
N MET A 38 8.95 -11.27 -3.80
CA MET A 38 8.78 -11.93 -5.11
C MET A 38 9.64 -13.19 -5.26
N GLN A 39 10.44 -13.54 -4.25
CA GLN A 39 11.22 -14.77 -4.21
C GLN A 39 10.42 -15.87 -3.53
N ARG A 40 10.48 -17.08 -4.08
CA ARG A 40 9.99 -18.29 -3.45
C ARG A 40 11.01 -18.79 -2.42
N GLU A 41 10.59 -19.70 -1.55
CA GLU A 41 11.46 -20.32 -0.54
C GLU A 41 12.66 -21.07 -1.15
N ASP A 42 12.50 -21.59 -2.38
CA ASP A 42 13.59 -22.25 -3.14
C ASP A 42 14.55 -21.27 -3.84
N GLY A 43 14.36 -19.97 -3.66
CA GLY A 43 15.16 -18.91 -4.27
C GLY A 43 14.80 -18.56 -5.72
N SER A 44 13.84 -19.26 -6.34
CA SER A 44 13.32 -18.91 -7.66
C SER A 44 12.38 -17.70 -7.59
N TRP A 45 12.22 -16.99 -8.70
CA TRP A 45 11.38 -15.80 -8.78
C TRP A 45 9.94 -16.15 -9.20
N ILE A 46 8.94 -15.51 -8.57
CA ILE A 46 7.53 -15.61 -8.98
C ILE A 46 7.35 -15.03 -10.40
N ALA A 47 8.06 -13.94 -10.70
CA ALA A 47 8.17 -13.31 -12.01
C ALA A 47 9.57 -12.70 -12.15
N PRO A 48 10.15 -12.60 -13.36
CA PRO A 48 11.48 -12.05 -13.54
C PRO A 48 11.56 -10.62 -12.96
N PRO A 49 12.56 -10.32 -12.11
CA PRO A 49 12.69 -9.00 -11.52
C PRO A 49 13.07 -7.98 -12.61
N PRO A 50 12.71 -6.69 -12.43
CA PRO A 50 13.20 -5.64 -13.32
C PRO A 50 14.73 -5.60 -13.39
N THR A 51 15.29 -5.22 -14.54
CA THR A 51 16.75 -5.23 -14.79
C THR A 51 17.51 -4.12 -14.09
N TYR A 52 16.83 -3.05 -13.66
CA TYR A 52 17.44 -2.00 -12.85
C TYR A 52 17.63 -2.46 -11.41
N GLU A 53 18.47 -1.75 -10.65
CA GLU A 53 18.76 -2.06 -9.24
C GLU A 53 17.52 -1.94 -8.33
N CYS A 54 17.56 -2.58 -7.16
CA CYS A 54 16.48 -2.42 -6.18
C CYS A 54 16.29 -0.94 -5.82
N ILE A 55 15.03 -0.48 -5.78
CA ILE A 55 14.71 0.91 -5.43
C ILE A 55 15.02 1.09 -3.94
N ARG A 56 15.75 2.15 -3.63
CA ARG A 56 16.12 2.54 -2.26
C ARG A 56 15.92 4.04 -2.09
N GLY A 57 14.92 4.41 -1.30
CA GLY A 57 14.69 5.79 -0.90
C GLY A 57 15.82 6.31 -0.02
N GLN A 58 16.27 7.55 -0.25
CA GLN A 58 17.38 8.17 0.48
C GLN A 58 17.13 8.26 2.00
N SER A 59 15.86 8.38 2.39
CA SER A 59 15.40 8.49 3.78
C SER A 59 14.71 7.22 4.28
N SER A 60 14.86 6.10 3.56
CA SER A 60 14.25 4.82 3.94
C SER A 60 14.81 4.29 5.26
N SER A 61 13.93 3.74 6.11
CA SER A 61 14.32 3.14 7.39
C SER A 61 14.93 1.73 7.26
N SER A 62 14.68 1.04 6.14
CA SER A 62 15.22 -0.29 5.87
C SER A 62 15.40 -0.54 4.37
N LEU A 63 15.93 -1.71 3.99
CA LEU A 63 16.01 -2.16 2.60
C LEU A 63 14.65 -2.55 2.01
N HIS A 64 13.64 -2.77 2.87
CA HIS A 64 12.33 -3.26 2.48
C HIS A 64 11.25 -2.59 3.32
N THR A 65 10.71 -1.48 2.81
CA THR A 65 9.63 -0.70 3.44
C THR A 65 8.28 -0.93 2.79
N LEU A 66 8.21 -1.71 1.69
CA LEU A 66 6.98 -2.10 1.00
C LEU A 66 5.83 -2.52 1.94
N PRO A 67 6.05 -3.20 3.08
CA PRO A 67 4.98 -3.56 3.99
C PRO A 67 4.16 -2.39 4.53
N PHE A 68 4.75 -1.23 4.69
CA PHE A 68 4.04 -0.03 5.13
C PHE A 68 3.14 0.57 4.04
N TYR A 69 3.36 0.21 2.77
CA TYR A 69 2.62 0.76 1.62
C TYR A 69 1.38 -0.07 1.27
N TRP A 70 1.44 -1.40 1.42
CA TRP A 70 0.29 -2.27 1.14
C TRP A 70 -0.57 -2.57 2.38
N ASP A 71 -0.12 -2.19 3.58
CA ASP A 71 -0.93 -2.32 4.79
C ASP A 71 -2.06 -1.28 4.74
N MET A 72 -3.29 -1.76 4.79
CA MET A 72 -4.50 -0.94 4.76
C MET A 72 -5.22 -0.90 6.12
N THR A 73 -4.61 -1.47 7.16
CA THR A 73 -5.18 -1.54 8.52
C THR A 73 -4.63 -0.45 9.44
N SER A 74 -3.34 -0.09 9.28
CA SER A 74 -2.68 0.87 10.17
C SER A 74 -2.66 2.28 9.57
N ASN A 75 -3.37 3.21 10.22
CA ASN A 75 -3.01 4.62 10.19
C ASN A 75 -1.94 4.80 11.27
N ILE A 76 -0.65 4.72 10.91
CA ILE A 76 0.45 4.88 11.88
C ILE A 76 0.34 6.29 12.51
N VAL A 77 -0.32 6.38 13.66
CA VAL A 77 -0.41 7.58 14.49
C VAL A 77 -0.38 7.16 15.95
N GLU A 78 0.82 6.87 16.45
CA GLU A 78 1.12 7.04 17.87
C GLU A 78 2.49 7.73 17.96
N ASN A 79 2.46 9.05 18.27
CA ASN A 79 3.58 9.93 18.65
C ASN A 79 4.24 10.88 17.61
N LEU A 80 3.70 11.10 16.41
CA LEU A 80 4.10 12.26 15.58
C LEU A 80 2.89 13.14 15.25
N SER A 81 2.32 13.74 16.29
CA SER A 81 1.35 14.82 16.16
C SER A 81 2.03 16.00 15.47
N LEU A 82 1.50 16.41 14.31
CA LEU A 82 1.79 17.60 13.47
C LEU A 82 2.51 17.37 12.12
N THR A 83 3.05 16.18 11.84
CA THR A 83 3.50 15.82 10.47
C THR A 83 2.96 14.44 10.13
N GLY A 84 2.12 14.32 9.10
CA GLY A 84 1.57 13.02 8.69
C GLY A 84 2.65 11.96 8.55
N SER A 85 2.32 10.70 8.84
CA SER A 85 3.23 9.57 8.57
C SER A 85 3.82 9.70 7.17
N VAL A 86 5.13 9.45 7.02
CA VAL A 86 5.81 9.45 5.70
C VAL A 86 5.24 8.39 4.74
N TYR A 87 4.45 7.46 5.28
CA TYR A 87 3.70 6.45 4.52
C TYR A 87 2.24 6.84 4.27
N GLY A 88 1.90 8.11 4.52
CA GLY A 88 0.59 8.67 4.22
C GLY A 88 -0.53 8.17 5.12
N THR A 89 -1.76 8.25 4.60
CA THR A 89 -3.01 7.94 5.31
C THR A 89 -3.83 6.93 4.53
N VAL A 90 -4.44 5.97 5.22
CA VAL A 90 -5.40 5.04 4.61
C VAL A 90 -6.79 5.64 4.66
N LEU A 91 -7.46 5.65 3.51
CA LEU A 91 -8.82 6.13 3.32
C LEU A 91 -9.69 4.98 2.83
N SER A 92 -10.93 4.92 3.30
CA SER A 92 -11.98 4.15 2.63
C SER A 92 -12.30 4.75 1.25
N GLU A 93 -12.98 3.99 0.41
CA GLU A 93 -13.42 4.47 -0.90
C GLU A 93 -14.24 5.75 -0.85
N SER A 94 -15.21 5.82 0.08
CA SER A 94 -16.06 7.00 0.24
C SER A 94 -15.26 8.24 0.68
N GLU A 95 -14.29 8.07 1.60
CA GLU A 95 -13.40 9.14 2.03
C GLU A 95 -12.47 9.61 0.92
N PHE A 96 -11.90 8.68 0.15
CA PHE A 96 -11.03 8.99 -0.98
C PHE A 96 -11.78 9.81 -2.02
N PHE A 97 -12.96 9.36 -2.45
CA PHE A 97 -13.75 10.12 -3.42
C PHE A 97 -14.21 11.45 -2.87
N LYS A 98 -14.71 11.51 -1.64
CA LYS A 98 -15.08 12.79 -0.99
C LYS A 98 -13.92 13.81 -1.00
N LYS A 99 -12.67 13.33 -0.90
CA LYS A 99 -11.48 14.19 -0.84
C LYS A 99 -10.96 14.61 -2.22
N PHE A 100 -11.06 13.73 -3.23
CA PHE A 100 -10.37 13.91 -4.52
C PHE A 100 -11.27 13.95 -5.75
N SER A 101 -12.59 13.75 -5.62
CA SER A 101 -13.52 13.77 -6.77
C SER A 101 -13.71 15.16 -7.37
N GLY A 102 -13.49 16.23 -6.59
CA GLY A 102 -13.76 17.60 -7.02
C GLY A 102 -15.26 17.93 -7.21
N VAL A 103 -16.16 17.02 -6.81
CA VAL A 103 -17.63 17.18 -6.78
C VAL A 103 -18.14 17.05 -5.37
#